data_AF-A0A944DEY7-F1
#
_entry.id   AF-A0A944DEY7-F1
#
_cell.length_a   1.000
_cell.length_b   1.000
_cell.length_c   1.000
_cell.angle_alpha   90.00
_cell.angle_beta   90.00
_cell.angle_gamma   90.00
#
_symmetry.space_group_name_H-M   'P 1'
#
loop_
_entity.id
_entity.type
_entity.pdbx_description
1 polymer ?
#
loop_
_entity_poly.entity_id
_entity_poly.type
_entity_poly.pdbx_seq_one_letter_code
_entity_poly.pdbx_strand_id
1 'polypeptide(L)'
;MRKNNFLLFVPIVGGLAVFYISLLMAWQTDWRDVWLYVALAALLIALVRIFFFTYEMWNSIRDGHERMTPAQAVGFNFIPVFNIVWLYRCIWGFACDLNAYIDRHNIATQKVSTRIPLLYVKFWILSLIPYLSIVTIPLSIVLVALMLRQYTRALAAVQS
;
A
#
# COMPACT_ATOMS: atom_id res chain seq x y z
N MET A 1 -16.72 -0.74 -3.54
CA MET A 1 -15.78 0.01 -2.69
C MET A 1 -16.57 1.14 -2.05
N ARG A 2 -16.96 0.94 -0.78
CA ARG A 2 -17.90 1.81 -0.06
C ARG A 2 -17.36 3.24 -0.03
N LYS A 3 -18.21 4.24 -0.30
CA LYS A 3 -17.96 5.70 -0.46
C LYS A 3 -17.02 6.39 0.56
N ASN A 4 -16.55 5.74 1.61
CA ASN A 4 -15.69 6.32 2.64
C ASN A 4 -14.22 6.03 2.37
N ASN A 5 -13.68 6.65 1.33
CA ASN A 5 -12.22 6.74 1.10
C ASN A 5 -11.50 7.18 2.39
N PHE A 6 -12.08 8.12 3.15
CA PHE A 6 -11.55 8.62 4.42
C PHE A 6 -11.21 7.51 5.44
N LEU A 7 -12.06 6.49 5.60
CA LEU A 7 -11.83 5.38 6.53
C LEU A 7 -10.70 4.43 6.09
N LEU A 8 -10.22 4.59 4.85
CA LEU A 8 -9.17 3.77 4.25
C LEU A 8 -7.82 4.51 4.28
N PHE A 9 -7.80 5.79 3.93
CA PHE A 9 -6.59 6.62 3.94
C PHE A 9 -6.04 6.89 5.34
N VAL A 10 -6.92 7.27 6.29
CA VAL A 10 -6.51 7.71 7.63
C VAL A 10 -5.72 6.64 8.39
N PRO A 11 -6.18 5.37 8.50
CA PRO A 11 -5.45 4.40 9.29
C PRO A 11 -4.19 3.88 8.59
N ILE A 12 -4.10 3.92 7.25
CA ILE A 12 -2.88 3.52 6.53
C ILE A 12 -1.83 4.64 6.60
N VAL A 13 -2.16 5.83 6.08
CA VAL A 13 -1.20 6.94 6.00
C VAL A 13 -0.89 7.48 7.41
N GLY A 14 -1.93 7.68 8.23
CA GLY A 14 -1.79 8.12 9.60
C GLY A 14 -1.06 7.08 10.47
N GLY A 15 -1.40 5.79 10.33
CA GLY A 15 -0.71 4.72 11.06
C GLY A 15 0.79 4.65 10.73
N LEU A 16 1.16 4.74 9.45
CA LEU A 16 2.57 4.77 9.03
C LEU A 16 3.30 6.04 9.50
N ALA A 17 2.63 7.19 9.51
CA ALA A 17 3.20 8.44 10.01
C ALA A 17 3.42 8.40 11.53
N VAL A 18 2.43 7.91 12.29
CA VAL A 18 2.55 7.73 13.76
C VAL A 18 3.65 6.73 14.09
N PHE A 19 3.73 5.61 13.36
CA PHE A 19 4.82 4.65 13.49
C PHE A 19 6.19 5.33 13.31
N TYR A 20 6.37 6.07 12.21
CA TYR A 20 7.62 6.75 11.92
C TYR A 20 8.00 7.80 12.97
N ILE A 21 7.07 8.66 13.36
CA ILE A 21 7.29 9.69 14.39
C ILE A 21 7.65 9.04 15.73
N SER A 22 6.93 7.98 16.12
CA SER A 22 7.19 7.27 17.38
C SER A 22 8.59 6.66 17.41
N LEU A 23 9.08 6.13 16.28
CA LEU A 23 10.46 5.66 16.18
C LEU A 23 11.48 6.78 16.37
N LEU A 24 11.24 7.98 15.83
CA LEU A 24 12.14 9.13 16.03
C LEU A 24 12.13 9.62 17.49
N MET A 25 10.96 9.62 18.14
CA MET A 25 10.79 10.07 19.53
C MET A 25 11.43 9.09 20.54
N ALA A 26 11.45 7.80 20.23
CA ALA A 26 12.06 6.78 21.07
C ALA A 26 13.57 6.99 21.31
N TRP A 27 14.25 7.75 20.45
CA TRP A 27 15.67 8.11 20.60
C TRP A 27 15.91 9.42 21.36
N GLN A 28 14.88 10.22 21.59
CA GLN A 28 15.00 11.59 22.14
C GLN A 28 14.42 11.76 23.55
N THR A 29 13.71 10.75 24.06
CA THR A 29 12.92 10.87 25.29
C THR A 29 13.24 9.75 26.26
N ASP A 30 13.09 10.03 27.56
CA ASP A 30 13.26 9.04 28.62
C ASP A 30 12.18 7.93 28.55
N TRP A 31 11.06 8.19 27.86
CA TRP A 31 9.92 7.28 27.74
C TRP A 31 10.00 6.40 26.50
N ARG A 32 11.21 5.92 26.19
CA ARG A 32 11.51 5.11 25.00
C ARG A 32 10.51 3.97 24.81
N ASP A 33 10.22 3.20 25.86
CA ASP A 33 9.37 2.02 25.77
C ASP A 33 7.93 2.36 25.38
N VAL A 34 7.39 3.48 25.91
CA VAL A 34 6.04 3.97 25.56
C VAL A 34 5.96 4.23 24.05
N TRP A 35 6.95 4.92 23.49
CA TRP A 35 6.99 5.20 22.06
C TRP A 35 7.16 3.94 21.21
N LEU A 36 7.90 2.94 21.69
CA LEU A 36 8.00 1.66 21.00
C LEU A 36 6.66 0.91 20.96
N TYR A 37 5.88 0.94 22.04
CA TYR A 37 4.53 0.36 22.04
C TYR A 37 3.57 1.11 21.12
N VAL A 38 3.62 2.45 21.10
CA VAL A 38 2.83 3.27 20.17
C VAL A 38 3.21 2.97 18.71
N ALA A 39 4.51 2.88 18.42
CA ALA A 39 5.01 2.53 17.10
C ALA A 39 4.47 1.16 16.65
N LEU A 40 4.58 0.15 17.52
CA LEU A 40 4.10 -1.20 17.23
C LEU A 40 2.59 -1.23 16.96
N ALA A 41 1.79 -0.57 17.80
CA ALA A 41 0.34 -0.51 17.62
C ALA A 41 -0.04 0.18 16.30
N ALA A 42 0.58 1.32 15.98
CA ALA A 42 0.33 2.05 14.76
C ALA A 42 0.70 1.25 13.50
N LEU A 43 1.82 0.53 13.55
CA LEU A 43 2.25 -0.35 12.46
C LEU A 43 1.26 -1.49 12.22
N LEU A 44 0.81 -2.17 13.28
CA LEU A 44 -0.16 -3.27 13.16
C LEU A 44 -1.50 -2.79 12.56
N ILE A 45 -2.00 -1.63 13.00
CA ILE A 45 -3.21 -1.04 12.44
C ILE A 45 -3.03 -0.75 10.94
N ALA A 46 -1.91 -0.14 10.55
CA ALA A 46 -1.62 0.16 9.16
C ALA A 46 -1.51 -1.11 8.31
N LEU A 47 -0.82 -2.15 8.81
CA LEU A 47 -0.64 -3.44 8.14
C LEU A 47 -1.97 -4.17 7.92
N VAL A 48 -2.82 -4.27 8.94
CA VAL A 48 -4.13 -4.89 8.79
C VAL A 48 -4.93 -4.17 7.69
N ARG A 49 -4.93 -2.83 7.70
CA ARG A 49 -5.66 -2.05 6.70
C ARG A 49 -5.08 -2.17 5.30
N ILE A 50 -3.75 -2.27 5.14
CA ILE A 50 -3.14 -2.45 3.82
C ILE A 50 -3.48 -3.82 3.23
N PHE A 51 -3.54 -4.87 4.04
CA PHE A 51 -3.94 -6.20 3.59
C PHE A 51 -5.41 -6.26 3.19
N PHE A 52 -6.31 -5.68 3.99
CA PHE A 52 -7.73 -5.57 3.61
C PHE A 52 -7.91 -4.81 2.29
N PHE A 53 -7.22 -3.69 2.12
CA PHE A 53 -7.27 -2.93 0.88
C PHE A 53 -6.74 -3.72 -0.32
N THR A 54 -5.65 -4.46 -0.11
CA THR A 54 -5.06 -5.31 -1.14
C THR A 54 -6.00 -6.42 -1.57
N TYR A 55 -6.69 -7.04 -0.62
CA TYR A 55 -7.72 -8.02 -0.95
C TYR A 55 -8.84 -7.40 -1.79
N GLU A 56 -9.39 -6.26 -1.34
CA GLU A 56 -10.50 -5.59 -2.05
C GLU A 56 -10.11 -5.13 -3.45
N MET A 57 -8.90 -4.58 -3.63
CA MET A 57 -8.42 -4.10 -4.93
C MET A 57 -8.37 -5.26 -5.93
N TRP A 58 -7.75 -6.38 -5.55
CA TRP A 58 -7.64 -7.55 -6.43
C TRP A 58 -8.98 -8.22 -6.66
N ASN A 59 -9.89 -8.19 -5.68
CA ASN A 59 -11.22 -8.77 -5.86
C ASN A 59 -12.09 -7.96 -6.82
N SER A 60 -11.79 -6.68 -7.02
CA SER A 60 -12.61 -5.78 -7.85
C SER A 60 -12.38 -5.89 -9.35
N ILE A 61 -11.25 -6.44 -9.79
CA ILE A 61 -10.88 -6.56 -11.21
C ILE A 61 -10.96 -8.00 -11.71
N ARG A 62 -11.78 -8.84 -11.06
CA ARG A 62 -11.88 -10.27 -11.39
C ARG A 62 -12.73 -10.50 -12.65
N ASP A 63 -12.07 -10.71 -13.79
CA ASP A 63 -12.64 -11.06 -15.10
C ASP A 63 -12.00 -12.31 -15.75
N GLY A 64 -11.21 -13.09 -15.00
CA GLY A 64 -10.54 -14.31 -15.46
C GLY A 64 -9.20 -14.07 -16.17
N HIS A 65 -8.76 -12.82 -16.30
CA HIS A 65 -7.48 -12.47 -16.94
C HIS A 65 -6.44 -11.93 -15.94
N GLU A 66 -6.74 -11.94 -14.64
CA GLU A 66 -5.81 -11.46 -13.61
C GLU A 66 -4.59 -12.36 -13.44
N ARG A 67 -3.44 -11.74 -13.11
CA ARG A 67 -2.20 -12.47 -12.81
C ARG A 67 -2.22 -13.22 -11.47
N MET A 68 -3.09 -12.82 -10.55
CA MET A 68 -3.17 -13.43 -9.22
C MET A 68 -4.54 -13.25 -8.57
N THR A 69 -4.88 -14.17 -7.67
CA THR A 69 -6.11 -14.08 -6.88
C THR A 69 -5.97 -13.13 -5.68
N PRO A 70 -7.07 -12.60 -5.13
CA PRO A 70 -7.03 -11.74 -3.95
C PRO A 70 -6.36 -12.39 -2.73
N ALA A 71 -6.60 -13.69 -2.55
CA ALA A 71 -5.97 -14.48 -1.50
C ALA A 71 -4.46 -14.64 -1.72
N GLN A 72 -4.01 -14.85 -2.97
CA GLN A 72 -2.58 -14.87 -3.30
C GLN A 72 -1.92 -13.51 -3.07
N ALA A 73 -2.61 -12.41 -3.42
CA ALA A 73 -2.10 -11.06 -3.24
C ALA A 73 -1.78 -10.75 -1.78
N VAL A 74 -2.64 -11.15 -0.84
CA VAL A 74 -2.39 -10.99 0.60
C VAL A 74 -1.46 -12.09 1.13
N GLY A 75 -1.72 -13.35 0.82
CA GLY A 75 -1.03 -14.50 1.39
C GLY A 75 0.47 -14.54 1.08
N PHE A 76 0.86 -14.19 -0.14
CA PHE A 76 2.28 -14.22 -0.53
C PHE A 76 3.12 -13.11 0.12
N ASN A 77 2.49 -12.11 0.73
CA ASN A 77 3.20 -11.13 1.54
C ASN A 77 3.72 -11.73 2.87
N PHE A 78 3.23 -12.90 3.31
CA PHE A 78 3.73 -13.54 4.54
C PHE A 78 4.94 -14.45 4.31
N ILE A 79 5.35 -14.68 3.05
CA ILE A 79 6.49 -15.54 2.74
C ILE A 79 7.78 -14.72 2.93
N PRO A 80 8.65 -15.07 3.90
CA PRO A 80 9.90 -14.36 4.14
C PRO A 80 10.79 -14.40 2.88
N VAL A 81 11.53 -13.31 2.63
CA VAL A 81 12.45 -13.10 1.47
C VAL A 81 11.74 -13.01 0.10
N PHE A 82 10.83 -13.93 -0.23
CA PHE A 82 10.05 -13.90 -1.46
C PHE A 82 9.02 -12.76 -1.48
N ASN A 83 8.66 -12.22 -0.31
CA ASN A 83 7.78 -11.05 -0.18
C ASN A 83 8.20 -9.90 -1.11
N ILE A 84 9.50 -9.64 -1.31
CA ILE A 84 9.97 -8.49 -2.11
C ILE A 84 9.52 -8.61 -3.57
N VAL A 85 9.71 -9.80 -4.16
CA VAL A 85 9.29 -10.08 -5.54
C VAL A 85 7.76 -10.04 -5.64
N TRP A 86 7.07 -10.52 -4.61
CA TRP A 86 5.61 -10.51 -4.54
C TRP A 86 5.03 -9.12 -4.35
N LEU A 87 5.66 -8.24 -3.59
CA LEU A 87 5.25 -6.86 -3.41
C LEU A 87 5.28 -6.11 -4.74
N TYR A 88 6.31 -6.36 -5.55
CA TYR A 88 6.38 -5.85 -6.91
C TYR A 88 5.19 -6.32 -7.77
N ARG A 89 4.93 -7.63 -7.79
CA ARG A 89 3.80 -8.20 -8.56
C ARG A 89 2.44 -7.72 -8.04
N CYS A 90 2.28 -7.63 -6.73
CA CYS A 90 1.04 -7.27 -6.07
C CYS A 90 0.69 -5.79 -6.28
N ILE A 91 1.66 -4.89 -6.16
CA ILE A 91 1.41 -3.44 -6.19
C ILE A 91 1.54 -2.88 -7.60
N TRP A 92 2.70 -3.07 -8.24
CA TRP A 92 2.90 -2.60 -9.61
C TRP A 92 2.08 -3.41 -10.62
N GLY A 93 2.03 -4.73 -10.46
CA GLY A 93 1.25 -5.60 -11.34
C GLY A 93 -0.24 -5.27 -11.32
N PHE A 94 -0.80 -4.89 -10.17
CA PHE A 94 -2.18 -4.43 -10.07
C PHE A 94 -2.45 -3.19 -10.94
N ALA A 95 -1.54 -2.21 -10.99
CA ALA A 95 -1.73 -1.03 -11.84
C ALA A 95 -1.76 -1.38 -13.33
N CYS A 96 -0.95 -2.35 -13.76
CA CYS A 96 -0.98 -2.86 -15.12
C CYS A 96 -2.30 -3.59 -15.41
N ASP A 97 -2.71 -4.48 -14.51
CA ASP A 97 -3.90 -5.32 -14.70
C ASP A 97 -5.18 -4.48 -14.66
N LEU A 98 -5.25 -3.47 -13.78
CA LEU A 98 -6.34 -2.50 -13.73
C LEU A 98 -6.44 -1.68 -15.02
N ASN A 99 -5.33 -1.20 -15.57
CA ASN A 99 -5.35 -0.48 -16.85
C ASN A 99 -5.78 -1.39 -18.00
N ALA A 100 -5.32 -2.64 -18.02
CA ALA A 100 -5.73 -3.62 -19.02
C ALA A 100 -7.22 -3.98 -18.87
N TYR A 101 -7.73 -4.06 -17.64
CA TYR A 101 -9.15 -4.24 -17.36
C TYR A 101 -9.97 -3.06 -17.89
N ILE A 102 -9.56 -1.83 -17.61
CA ILE A 102 -10.20 -0.61 -18.13
C ILE A 102 -10.27 -0.64 -19.66
N ASP A 103 -9.18 -1.06 -20.31
CA ASP A 103 -9.12 -1.19 -21.78
C ASP A 103 -10.07 -2.29 -22.30
N ARG A 104 -10.07 -3.48 -21.69
CA ARG A 104 -10.93 -4.60 -22.12
C ARG A 104 -12.41 -4.28 -22.00
N HIS A 105 -12.80 -3.60 -20.92
CA HIS A 105 -14.19 -3.27 -20.61
C HIS A 105 -14.62 -1.90 -21.14
N ASN A 106 -13.75 -1.20 -21.90
CA ASN A 106 -13.99 0.15 -22.45
C ASN A 106 -14.56 1.14 -21.41
N ILE A 107 -14.02 1.11 -20.19
CA ILE A 107 -14.51 1.95 -19.09
C ILE A 107 -14.01 3.37 -19.29
N ALA A 108 -14.92 4.34 -19.31
CA ALA A 108 -14.62 5.76 -19.47
C ALA A 108 -13.97 6.36 -18.21
N THR A 109 -12.72 5.99 -17.94
CA THR A 109 -11.94 6.48 -16.80
C THR A 109 -10.48 6.72 -17.18
N GLN A 110 -9.81 7.56 -16.38
CA GLN A 110 -8.38 7.82 -16.58
C GLN A 110 -7.54 6.63 -16.11
N LYS A 111 -6.62 6.16 -16.96
CA LYS A 111 -5.65 5.12 -16.60
C LYS A 111 -4.79 5.54 -15.41
N VAL A 112 -4.48 4.58 -14.56
CA VAL A 112 -3.60 4.81 -13.40
C VAL A 112 -2.14 4.83 -13.83
N SER A 113 -1.33 5.65 -13.16
CA SER A 113 0.11 5.67 -13.39
C SER A 113 0.74 4.39 -12.83
N THR A 114 1.56 3.73 -13.65
CA THR A 114 2.38 2.58 -13.23
C THR A 114 3.68 3.01 -12.55
N ARG A 115 4.09 4.27 -12.70
CA ARG A 115 5.36 4.78 -12.16
C ARG A 115 5.31 4.97 -10.65
N ILE A 116 4.19 5.47 -10.11
CA ILE A 116 4.00 5.71 -8.67
C ILE A 116 4.11 4.39 -7.86
N PRO A 117 3.35 3.32 -8.16
CA PRO A 117 3.48 2.06 -7.44
C PRO A 117 4.87 1.42 -7.61
N LEU A 118 5.50 1.58 -8.77
CA LEU A 118 6.87 1.12 -9.00
C LEU A 118 7.87 1.84 -8.08
N LEU A 119 7.77 3.18 -7.99
CA LEU A 119 8.62 3.97 -7.09
C LEU A 119 8.36 3.60 -5.63
N TYR A 120 7.10 3.42 -5.23
CA TYR A 120 6.75 3.00 -3.87
C TYR A 120 7.47 1.71 -3.48
N VAL A 121 7.40 0.66 -4.32
CA VAL A 121 8.08 -0.62 -4.05
C VAL A 121 9.59 -0.43 -3.96
N LYS A 122 10.21 0.36 -4.84
CA LYS A 122 11.65 0.64 -4.78
C LYS A 122 12.05 1.33 -3.48
N PHE A 123 11.34 2.38 -3.09
CA PHE A 123 11.63 3.11 -1.85
C PHE A 123 11.36 2.29 -0.59
N TRP A 124 10.35 1.42 -0.62
CA TRP A 124 10.09 0.46 0.45
C TRP A 124 11.26 -0.51 0.61
N ILE A 125 11.80 -1.06 -0.49
CA ILE A 125 12.99 -1.94 -0.45
C ILE A 125 14.22 -1.18 0.08
N LEU A 126 14.45 0.04 -0.40
CA LEU A 126 15.58 0.86 0.07
C LEU A 126 15.47 1.22 1.57
N SER A 127 14.27 1.24 2.13
CA SER A 127 14.05 1.49 3.57
C SER A 127 14.51 0.35 4.47
N LEU A 128 14.82 -0.82 3.91
CA LEU A 128 15.43 -1.94 4.64
C LEU A 128 16.89 -1.68 5.02
N ILE A 129 17.56 -0.74 4.34
CA ILE A 129 18.93 -0.35 4.65
C ILE A 129 18.90 0.63 5.83
N PRO A 130 19.58 0.32 6.95
CA PRO A 130 19.68 1.23 8.09
C PRO A 130 20.18 2.62 7.66
N TYR A 131 19.72 3.69 8.32
CA TYR A 131 19.98 5.10 8.01
C TYR A 131 19.32 5.63 6.72
N LEU A 132 19.30 4.85 5.64
CA LEU A 132 18.57 5.24 4.42
C LEU A 132 17.04 5.28 4.67
N SER A 133 16.58 4.51 5.65
CA SER A 133 15.20 4.49 6.14
C SER A 133 14.66 5.87 6.56
N ILE A 134 15.51 6.77 7.08
CA ILE A 134 15.10 8.10 7.56
C ILE A 134 14.52 8.95 6.42
N VAL A 135 15.08 8.84 5.21
CA VAL A 135 14.61 9.60 4.04
C VAL A 135 13.56 8.81 3.25
N THR A 136 13.76 7.49 3.16
CA THR A 136 12.93 6.65 2.29
C THR A 136 11.56 6.33 2.90
N ILE A 137 11.40 6.27 4.22
CA ILE A 137 10.10 6.06 4.88
C ILE A 137 9.13 7.23 4.63
N PRO A 138 9.48 8.51 4.92
CA PRO A 138 8.60 9.64 4.61
C PRO A 138 8.18 9.69 3.14
N LEU A 139 9.13 9.45 2.23
CA LEU A 139 8.84 9.43 0.81
C LEU A 139 7.89 8.28 0.44
N SER A 140 8.07 7.11 1.04
CA SER A 140 7.17 5.95 0.85
C SER A 140 5.76 6.24 1.37
N ILE A 141 5.60 7.01 2.45
CA ILE A 141 4.30 7.44 2.97
C ILE A 141 3.60 8.38 1.97
N VAL A 142 4.34 9.31 1.35
CA VAL A 142 3.78 10.17 0.30
C VAL A 142 3.38 9.33 -0.92
N LEU A 143 4.25 8.43 -1.37
CA LEU A 143 3.98 7.58 -2.53
C LEU A 143 2.79 6.65 -2.32
N VAL A 144 2.64 6.04 -1.14
CA VAL A 144 1.47 5.19 -0.83
C VAL A 144 0.19 6.03 -0.78
N ALA A 145 0.23 7.27 -0.28
CA ALA A 145 -0.93 8.16 -0.29
C ALA A 145 -1.37 8.52 -1.72
N LEU A 146 -0.41 8.82 -2.61
CA LEU A 146 -0.68 9.08 -4.03
C LEU A 146 -1.21 7.83 -4.74
N MET A 147 -0.62 6.67 -4.46
CA MET A 147 -1.02 5.38 -4.99
C MET A 147 -2.46 5.00 -4.57
N LEU A 148 -2.79 5.15 -3.30
CA LEU A 148 -4.14 4.91 -2.81
C LEU A 148 -5.14 5.86 -3.48
N ARG A 149 -4.78 7.14 -3.69
CA ARG A 149 -5.63 8.13 -4.37
C ARG A 149 -5.94 7.75 -5.82
N GLN A 150 -4.94 7.28 -6.58
CA GLN A 150 -5.18 6.84 -7.97
C GLN A 150 -6.06 5.58 -8.01
N TYR A 151 -5.81 4.61 -7.13
CA TYR A 151 -6.53 3.34 -7.15
C TYR A 151 -7.97 3.49 -6.71
N THR A 152 -8.26 4.22 -5.63
CA THR A 152 -9.66 4.41 -5.19
C THR A 152 -10.48 5.16 -6.23
N ARG A 153 -9.91 6.14 -6.94
CA ARG A 153 -10.59 6.86 -8.03
C ARG A 153 -10.90 5.93 -9.21
N ALA A 154 -9.92 5.16 -9.66
CA ALA A 154 -10.12 4.22 -10.77
C ALA A 154 -11.13 3.12 -10.39
N LEU A 155 -11.04 2.57 -9.18
CA LEU A 155 -11.94 1.52 -8.71
C LEU A 155 -13.37 2.00 -8.48
N ALA A 156 -13.56 3.26 -8.09
CA ALA A 156 -14.89 3.85 -8.01
C ALA A 156 -15.56 3.93 -9.39
N ALA A 157 -14.81 4.18 -10.46
CA ALA A 157 -15.32 4.19 -11.83
C ALA A 157 -15.53 2.80 -12.42
N VAL A 158 -14.77 1.80 -11.97
CA VAL A 158 -14.96 0.39 -12.38
C VAL A 158 -16.22 -0.22 -11.77
N GLN A 159 -16.67 0.30 -10.62
CA GLN A 159 -17.80 -0.24 -9.85
C GLN A 159 -19.09 0.59 -9.96
N SER A 160 -19.08 1.65 -10.77
CA SER A 160 -20.24 2.48 -11.08
C SER A 160 -21.02 1.92 -12.25
#